data_AF-A0A534JIX3-F1
#
_entry.id   AF-A0A534JIX3-F1
#
_cell.length_a   1.000
_cell.length_b   1.000
_cell.length_c   1.000
_cell.angle_alpha   90.00
_cell.angle_beta   90.00
_cell.angle_gamma   90.00
#
_symmetry.space_group_name_H-M   'P 1'
#
loop_
_entity.id
_entity.type
_entity.pdbx_description
1 polymer ?
#
loop_
_entity_poly.entity_id
_entity_poly.type
_entity_poly.pdbx_seq_one_letter_code
_entity_poly.pdbx_strand_id
1 'polypeptide(L)'
;MAKAEAKLSFETTFRVKGKVVESVMCDCEEEGHVGVRVSRQMNRGGWAYSKEDRNTYFDVVAYSADGQYVRLRPGDWVEADVTIRGRLAHVPTGELDRRGISDGHRYEGRLSKVGDSTVEVDFGTFLAGVKGTEPETFRRSVEAEGLRKGGYVESECAVEATVIRSGSKEEILGHSRRVFPRRGHT
;
A
#
# COMPACT_ATOMS: atom_id res chain seq x y z
N MET A 1 -0.86 -37.36 -2.11
CA MET A 1 -0.86 -36.32 -1.06
C MET A 1 -1.22 -35.02 -1.73
N ALA A 2 -2.42 -34.49 -1.48
CA ALA A 2 -2.85 -33.23 -2.08
C ALA A 2 -1.96 -32.12 -1.50
N LYS A 3 -1.24 -31.43 -2.39
CA LYS A 3 -0.51 -30.21 -2.07
C LYS A 3 -1.56 -29.24 -1.55
N ALA A 4 -1.57 -28.98 -0.24
CA ALA A 4 -2.42 -27.93 0.33
C ALA A 4 -2.14 -26.68 -0.50
N GLU A 5 -3.13 -26.22 -1.28
CA GLU A 5 -2.97 -24.98 -2.03
C GLU A 5 -2.53 -23.91 -1.03
N ALA A 6 -1.61 -23.07 -1.50
CA ALA A 6 -1.11 -21.94 -0.76
C ALA A 6 -2.27 -21.23 -0.05
N LYS A 7 -2.24 -21.23 1.29
CA LYS A 7 -3.13 -20.45 2.16
C LYS A 7 -3.46 -19.13 1.46
N LEU A 8 -4.75 -18.87 1.22
CA LEU A 8 -5.30 -17.76 0.41
C LEU A 8 -4.43 -16.49 0.50
N SER A 9 -3.42 -16.41 -0.36
CA SER A 9 -2.39 -15.37 -0.32
C SER A 9 -2.71 -14.30 -1.34
N PHE A 10 -2.43 -13.05 -0.99
CA PHE A 10 -2.62 -11.92 -1.89
C PHE A 10 -1.31 -11.20 -2.14
N GLU A 11 -1.26 -10.55 -3.29
CA GLU A 11 -0.32 -9.50 -3.61
C GLU A 11 -1.13 -8.34 -4.20
N THR A 12 -0.95 -7.14 -3.67
CA THR A 12 -1.56 -5.93 -4.20
C THR A 12 -0.49 -4.87 -4.36
N THR A 13 -0.52 -4.14 -5.48
CA THR A 13 0.44 -3.08 -5.77
C THR A 13 -0.31 -1.83 -6.17
N PHE A 14 0.06 -0.69 -5.60
CA PHE A 14 -0.49 0.60 -5.98
C PHE A 14 0.58 1.68 -6.00
N ARG A 15 0.39 2.63 -6.92
CA ARG A 15 1.28 3.76 -7.12
C ARG A 15 1.01 4.83 -6.06
N VAL A 16 2.06 5.28 -5.38
CA VAL A 16 1.99 6.35 -4.39
C VAL A 16 2.87 7.53 -4.78
N LYS A 17 2.50 8.71 -4.29
CA LYS A 17 3.32 9.92 -4.35
C LYS A 17 3.38 10.55 -2.98
N GLY A 18 4.57 10.83 -2.48
CA GLY A 18 4.73 11.25 -1.12
C GLY A 18 6.06 11.89 -0.81
N LYS A 19 6.15 12.38 0.42
CA LYS A 19 7.37 12.94 0.98
C LYS A 19 8.06 11.89 1.83
N VAL A 20 9.35 11.67 1.61
CA VAL A 20 10.18 10.84 2.48
C VAL A 20 10.28 11.51 3.85
N VAL A 21 9.89 10.78 4.89
CA VAL A 21 9.98 11.21 6.29
C VAL A 21 11.11 10.53 7.03
N GLU A 22 11.48 9.31 6.63
CA GLU A 22 12.63 8.57 7.13
C GLU A 22 13.20 7.65 6.06
N SER A 23 14.49 7.38 6.16
CA SER A 23 15.18 6.37 5.37
C SER A 23 16.26 5.77 6.27
N VAL A 24 16.14 4.49 6.58
CA VAL A 24 16.91 3.82 7.64
C VAL A 24 17.48 2.52 7.09
N MET A 25 18.77 2.31 7.29
CA MET A 25 19.43 1.03 7.03
C MET A 25 19.11 0.07 8.17
N CYS A 26 18.84 -1.19 7.85
CA CYS A 26 18.65 -2.27 8.79
C CYS A 26 19.98 -2.64 9.47
N ASP A 27 19.93 -3.26 10.64
CA ASP A 27 21.10 -3.75 11.38
C ASP A 27 21.95 -4.78 10.60
N CYS A 28 21.37 -5.43 9.58
CA CYS A 28 22.12 -6.32 8.68
C CYS A 28 22.99 -5.58 7.67
N GLU A 29 22.90 -4.25 7.59
CA GLU A 29 23.62 -3.34 6.67
C GLU A 29 23.40 -3.57 5.16
N GLU A 30 22.75 -4.67 4.76
CA GLU A 30 22.43 -5.00 3.38
C GLU A 30 21.07 -4.44 2.94
N GLU A 31 20.20 -4.16 3.91
CA GLU A 31 18.79 -3.85 3.70
C GLU A 31 18.40 -2.52 4.36
N GLY A 32 17.22 -1.98 4.00
CA GLY A 32 16.73 -0.75 4.61
C GLY A 32 15.26 -0.49 4.34
N HIS A 33 14.68 0.35 5.19
CA HIS A 33 13.29 0.77 5.11
C HIS A 33 13.18 2.26 4.76
N VAL A 34 12.10 2.60 4.07
CA VAL A 34 11.75 3.97 3.72
C VAL A 34 10.38 4.27 4.29
N GLY A 35 10.29 5.35 5.07
CA GLY A 35 9.03 5.92 5.48
C GLY A 35 8.63 7.03 4.52
N VAL A 36 7.48 6.86 3.86
CA VAL A 36 6.89 7.82 2.92
C VAL A 36 5.56 8.30 3.49
N ARG A 37 5.44 9.62 3.66
CA ARG A 37 4.16 10.26 3.88
C ARG A 37 3.44 10.44 2.54
N VAL A 38 2.53 9.52 2.26
CA VAL A 38 1.81 9.42 0.99
C VAL A 38 0.68 10.44 0.95
N SER A 39 0.66 11.23 -0.12
CA SER A 39 -0.43 12.17 -0.42
C SER A 39 -1.68 11.39 -0.81
N ARG A 40 -2.86 11.79 -0.34
CA ARG A 40 -4.11 11.17 -0.79
C ARG A 40 -4.49 11.68 -2.18
N GLN A 41 -4.86 10.75 -3.05
CA GLN A 41 -5.45 11.09 -4.34
C GLN A 41 -6.85 11.66 -4.11
N MET A 42 -7.11 12.88 -4.59
CA MET A 42 -8.44 13.47 -4.52
C MET A 42 -9.32 12.94 -5.65
N ASN A 43 -10.64 12.90 -5.42
CA ASN A 43 -11.66 12.45 -6.38
C ASN A 43 -11.63 13.16 -7.75
N ARG A 44 -10.90 14.26 -7.90
CA ARG A 44 -10.72 15.02 -9.15
C ARG A 44 -9.36 14.81 -9.84
N GLY A 45 -8.65 13.74 -9.50
CA GLY A 45 -7.41 13.31 -10.18
C GLY A 45 -6.12 14.02 -9.76
N GLY A 46 -6.19 15.00 -8.84
CA GLY A 46 -5.03 15.67 -8.26
C GLY A 46 -4.58 15.04 -6.94
N TRP A 47 -3.30 15.16 -6.61
CA TRP A 47 -2.75 14.77 -5.31
C TRP A 47 -2.81 15.96 -4.35
N ALA A 48 -3.48 15.81 -3.21
CA ALA A 48 -3.46 16.82 -2.14
C ALA A 48 -2.44 16.44 -1.10
N TYR A 49 -1.66 17.43 -0.66
CA TYR A 49 -0.81 17.29 0.51
C TYR A 49 -0.72 18.61 1.28
N SER A 50 -1.15 18.57 2.54
CA SER A 50 -0.88 19.57 3.55
C SER A 50 -0.32 18.89 4.79
N LYS A 51 0.80 19.39 5.31
CA LYS A 51 1.37 18.88 6.58
C LYS A 51 0.42 19.14 7.78
N GLU A 52 -0.45 20.14 7.65
CA GLU A 52 -1.37 20.62 8.70
C GLU A 52 -2.71 19.87 8.69
N ASP A 53 -3.02 19.15 7.60
CA ASP A 53 -4.26 18.39 7.47
C ASP A 53 -3.96 16.89 7.32
N ARG A 54 -4.13 16.14 8.42
CA ARG A 54 -3.91 14.68 8.47
C ARG A 54 -4.82 13.92 7.51
N ASN A 55 -5.94 14.50 7.07
CA ASN A 55 -6.81 13.85 6.10
C ASN A 55 -6.24 13.87 4.67
N THR A 56 -5.19 14.66 4.43
CA THR A 56 -4.56 14.74 3.10
C THR A 56 -3.45 13.72 2.91
N TYR A 57 -3.11 12.92 3.92
CA TYR A 57 -2.04 11.93 3.81
C TYR A 57 -2.24 10.71 4.69
N PHE A 58 -1.43 9.67 4.45
CA PHE A 58 -1.21 8.55 5.35
C PHE A 58 0.26 8.17 5.28
N ASP A 59 0.78 7.50 6.30
CA ASP A 59 2.20 7.12 6.35
C ASP A 59 2.36 5.67 5.86
N VAL A 60 3.39 5.43 5.05
CA VAL A 60 3.82 4.11 4.61
C VAL A 60 5.24 3.88 5.11
N VAL A 61 5.49 2.80 5.84
CA VAL A 61 6.83 2.32 6.22
C VAL A 61 7.03 0.99 5.53
N ALA A 62 7.94 0.95 4.57
CA ALA A 62 8.11 -0.19 3.69
C ALA A 62 9.60 -0.56 3.57
N TYR A 63 9.86 -1.84 3.37
CA TYR A 63 11.16 -2.33 2.93
C TYR A 63 11.50 -1.77 1.54
N SER A 64 12.74 -1.30 1.31
CA SER A 64 13.19 -0.82 0.01
C SER A 64 13.72 -1.98 -0.84
N ALA A 65 12.89 -2.49 -1.75
CA ALA A 65 13.23 -3.64 -2.59
C ALA A 65 14.38 -3.38 -3.58
N ASP A 66 14.64 -2.11 -3.88
CA ASP A 66 15.57 -1.62 -4.90
C ASP A 66 16.84 -0.96 -4.31
N GLY A 67 17.00 -1.01 -2.98
CA GLY A 67 18.11 -0.38 -2.27
C GLY A 67 18.12 1.15 -2.36
N GLN A 68 17.06 1.81 -2.88
CA GLN A 68 17.05 3.27 -3.04
C GLN A 68 17.07 4.01 -1.71
N TYR A 69 16.76 3.35 -0.59
CA TYR A 69 16.87 3.92 0.75
C TYR A 69 18.20 4.65 1.01
N VAL A 70 19.32 4.16 0.48
CA VAL A 70 20.64 4.81 0.66
C VAL A 70 20.76 6.19 0.00
N ARG A 71 19.92 6.46 -1.01
CA ARG A 71 19.94 7.71 -1.79
C ARG A 71 18.88 8.71 -1.34
N LEU A 72 17.83 8.24 -0.68
CA LEU A 72 16.74 9.09 -0.23
C LEU A 72 17.10 9.82 1.05
N ARG A 73 16.67 11.08 1.14
CA ARG A 73 16.79 11.92 2.34
C ARG A 73 15.40 12.30 2.85
N PRO A 74 15.20 12.37 4.18
CA PRO A 74 14.03 13.01 4.74
C PRO A 74 13.88 14.42 4.17
N GLY A 75 12.75 14.71 3.51
CA GLY A 75 12.60 15.93 2.73
C GLY A 75 12.24 15.69 1.27
N ASP A 76 12.81 14.64 0.68
CA ASP A 76 12.67 14.32 -0.74
C ASP A 76 11.22 13.96 -1.07
N TRP A 77 10.83 14.26 -2.31
CA TRP A 77 9.56 13.78 -2.85
C TRP A 77 9.82 12.62 -3.79
N VAL A 78 8.98 11.60 -3.68
CA VAL A 78 9.11 10.37 -4.45
C VAL A 78 7.78 9.94 -5.03
N GLU A 79 7.88 9.29 -6.19
CA GLU A 79 6.85 8.43 -6.74
C GLU A 79 7.34 6.99 -6.63
N ALA A 80 6.54 6.13 -6.00
CA ALA A 80 6.92 4.76 -5.66
C ALA A 80 5.76 3.78 -5.95
N ASP A 81 6.08 2.54 -6.30
CA ASP A 81 5.13 1.43 -6.23
C ASP A 81 5.24 0.79 -4.85
N VAL A 82 4.11 0.68 -4.15
CA VAL A 82 4.02 -0.01 -2.86
C VAL A 82 3.33 -1.35 -3.10
N THR A 83 4.05 -2.43 -2.80
CA THR A 83 3.56 -3.80 -2.91
C THR A 83 3.34 -4.37 -1.53
N ILE A 84 2.16 -4.94 -1.30
CA ILE A 84 1.77 -5.57 -0.04
C ILE A 84 1.49 -7.04 -0.32
N ARG A 85 2.14 -7.91 0.43
CA ARG A 85 1.96 -9.37 0.38
C ARG A 85 1.47 -9.86 1.72
N GLY A 86 0.53 -10.80 1.70
CA GLY A 86 -0.04 -11.34 2.92
C GLY A 86 -0.80 -12.64 2.69
N ARG A 87 -1.37 -13.16 3.77
CA ARG A 87 -2.19 -14.37 3.78
C ARG A 87 -3.41 -14.13 4.64
N LEU A 88 -4.56 -14.55 4.15
CA LEU A 88 -5.82 -14.38 4.87
C LEU A 88 -5.97 -15.47 5.92
N ALA A 89 -6.25 -15.06 7.15
CA ALA A 89 -6.70 -15.94 8.22
C ALA A 89 -8.03 -15.40 8.77
N HIS A 90 -9.04 -16.25 8.93
CA HIS A 90 -10.33 -15.84 9.47
C HIS A 90 -10.23 -15.39 10.94
N VAL A 91 -10.93 -14.31 11.28
CA VAL A 91 -11.12 -13.84 12.66
C VAL A 91 -12.60 -13.50 12.91
N PRO A 92 -13.10 -13.68 14.14
CA PRO A 92 -14.52 -13.47 14.45
C PRO A 92 -14.97 -12.02 14.30
N THR A 93 -14.07 -11.06 14.56
CA THR A 93 -14.30 -9.62 14.52
C THR A 93 -13.03 -8.92 14.05
N GLY A 94 -13.14 -7.68 13.58
CA GLY A 94 -11.96 -6.84 13.36
C GLY A 94 -12.25 -5.36 13.19
N GLU A 95 -11.19 -4.56 13.20
CA GLU A 95 -11.20 -3.11 13.02
C GLU A 95 -10.37 -2.70 11.79
N LEU A 96 -10.92 -1.81 10.95
CA LEU A 96 -10.22 -1.34 9.76
C LEU A 96 -9.18 -0.29 10.12
N ASP A 97 -7.90 -0.56 9.83
CA ASP A 97 -6.84 0.42 10.03
C ASP A 97 -6.78 1.42 8.85
N ARG A 98 -6.92 2.70 9.19
CA ARG A 98 -6.84 3.83 8.26
C ARG A 98 -5.66 4.76 8.52
N ARG A 99 -4.78 4.39 9.46
CA ARG A 99 -3.70 5.24 9.98
C ARG A 99 -2.47 5.24 9.08
N GLY A 100 -2.21 4.12 8.40
CA GLY A 100 -1.06 3.95 7.52
C GLY A 100 -0.82 2.49 7.15
N ILE A 101 0.35 2.24 6.57
CA ILE A 101 0.81 0.91 6.15
C ILE A 101 2.25 0.74 6.62
N SER A 102 2.52 -0.20 7.51
CA SER A 102 3.86 -0.60 7.94
C SER A 102 4.15 -2.06 7.62
N ASP A 103 5.39 -2.33 7.24
CA ASP A 103 5.95 -3.67 7.12
C ASP A 103 5.90 -4.44 8.46
N GLY A 104 5.64 -5.74 8.39
CA GLY A 104 5.50 -6.61 9.57
C GLY A 104 4.25 -6.34 10.44
N HIS A 105 3.39 -5.41 10.02
CA HIS A 105 2.18 -5.09 10.76
C HIS A 105 1.07 -6.10 10.45
N ARG A 106 0.25 -6.40 11.47
CA ARG A 106 -0.93 -7.25 11.34
C ARG A 106 -2.17 -6.38 11.12
N TYR A 107 -2.78 -6.54 9.94
CA TYR A 107 -3.97 -5.81 9.55
C TYR A 107 -5.20 -6.69 9.69
N GLU A 108 -6.30 -6.08 10.12
CA GLU A 108 -7.62 -6.67 10.07
C GLU A 108 -8.41 -6.05 8.91
N GLY A 109 -9.11 -6.90 8.17
CA GLY A 109 -9.82 -6.53 6.96
C GLY A 109 -11.21 -7.14 6.91
N ARG A 110 -12.10 -6.49 6.17
CA ARG A 110 -13.47 -6.97 5.96
C ARG A 110 -13.61 -7.54 4.56
N LEU A 111 -14.16 -8.75 4.47
CA LEU A 111 -14.46 -9.41 3.19
C LEU A 111 -15.58 -8.65 2.48
N SER A 112 -15.21 -7.85 1.47
CA SER A 112 -16.16 -7.05 0.68
C SER A 112 -16.83 -7.90 -0.41
N LYS A 113 -16.12 -8.88 -0.95
CA LYS A 113 -16.59 -9.83 -1.96
C LYS A 113 -16.04 -11.22 -1.68
N VAL A 114 -16.91 -12.23 -1.78
CA VAL A 114 -16.54 -13.66 -1.75
C VAL A 114 -17.34 -14.33 -2.86
N GLY A 115 -16.67 -14.93 -3.84
CA GLY A 115 -17.28 -15.65 -4.95
C GLY A 115 -16.46 -16.87 -5.36
N ASP A 116 -16.93 -17.60 -6.37
CA ASP A 116 -16.39 -18.92 -6.74
C ASP A 116 -14.92 -18.94 -7.19
N SER A 117 -14.38 -17.79 -7.61
CA SER A 117 -13.00 -17.67 -8.08
C SER A 117 -12.27 -16.45 -7.56
N THR A 118 -12.94 -15.62 -6.74
CA THR A 118 -12.35 -14.37 -6.23
C THR A 118 -12.81 -14.06 -4.82
N VAL A 119 -11.87 -13.55 -4.02
CA VAL A 119 -12.13 -12.91 -2.73
C VAL A 119 -11.53 -11.51 -2.76
N GLU A 120 -12.27 -10.52 -2.27
CA GLU A 120 -11.77 -9.16 -2.07
C GLU A 120 -11.92 -8.78 -0.60
N VAL A 121 -10.87 -8.16 -0.07
CA VAL A 121 -10.77 -7.71 1.31
C VAL A 121 -10.47 -6.22 1.32
N ASP A 122 -11.22 -5.49 2.12
CA ASP A 122 -10.93 -4.09 2.46
C ASP A 122 -10.22 -4.04 3.81
N PHE A 123 -8.95 -3.64 3.81
CA PHE A 123 -8.14 -3.43 5.03
C PHE A 123 -8.19 -1.98 5.54
N GLY A 124 -9.09 -1.14 4.99
CA GLY A 124 -9.25 0.26 5.36
C GLY A 124 -8.33 1.20 4.59
N THR A 125 -7.02 0.91 4.54
CA THR A 125 -6.03 1.73 3.81
C THR A 125 -5.73 1.18 2.41
N PHE A 126 -5.93 -0.11 2.18
CA PHE A 126 -5.73 -0.77 0.88
C PHE A 126 -6.78 -1.86 0.64
N LEU A 127 -6.96 -2.21 -0.64
CA LEU A 127 -7.76 -3.35 -1.06
C LEU A 127 -6.84 -4.50 -1.50
N ALA A 128 -7.20 -5.71 -1.10
CA ALA A 128 -6.51 -6.93 -1.49
C ALA A 128 -7.48 -7.87 -2.21
N GLY A 129 -7.02 -8.48 -3.30
CA GLY A 129 -7.77 -9.48 -4.04
C GLY A 129 -7.01 -10.81 -4.09
N VAL A 130 -7.70 -11.91 -3.80
CA VAL A 130 -7.21 -13.26 -4.06
C VAL A 130 -7.99 -13.81 -5.25
N LYS A 131 -7.28 -14.30 -6.27
CA LYS A 131 -7.87 -14.93 -7.45
C LYS A 131 -7.50 -16.41 -7.46
N GLY A 132 -8.51 -17.27 -7.49
CA GLY A 132 -8.34 -18.71 -7.67
C GLY A 132 -8.14 -19.05 -9.14
N THR A 133 -7.15 -19.89 -9.44
CA THR A 133 -6.93 -20.43 -10.79
C THR A 133 -7.89 -21.56 -11.12
N GLU A 134 -8.30 -22.34 -10.12
CA GLU A 134 -9.26 -23.44 -10.25
C GLU A 134 -10.48 -23.19 -9.33
N PRO A 135 -11.68 -22.93 -9.88
CA PRO A 135 -12.84 -22.53 -9.07
C PRO A 135 -13.24 -23.53 -7.97
N GLU A 136 -13.25 -24.83 -8.26
CA GLU A 136 -13.64 -25.86 -7.29
C GLU A 136 -12.62 -26.00 -6.14
N THR A 137 -11.34 -25.88 -6.43
CA THR A 137 -10.28 -25.94 -5.40
C THR A 137 -10.28 -24.66 -4.58
N PHE A 138 -10.42 -23.51 -5.24
CA PHE A 138 -10.54 -22.22 -4.59
C PHE A 138 -11.74 -22.15 -3.65
N ARG A 139 -12.93 -22.57 -4.11
CA ARG A 139 -14.14 -22.57 -3.28
C ARG A 139 -13.95 -23.41 -2.02
N ARG A 140 -13.37 -24.61 -2.15
CA ARG A 140 -13.05 -25.47 -1.00
C ARG A 140 -12.07 -24.81 -0.03
N SER A 141 -11.06 -24.10 -0.51
CA SER A 141 -10.12 -23.35 0.32
C SER A 141 -10.79 -22.19 1.07
N VAL A 142 -11.70 -21.47 0.41
CA VAL A 142 -12.51 -20.38 1.01
C VAL A 142 -13.44 -20.94 2.10
N GLU A 143 -14.12 -22.06 1.83
CA GLU A 143 -15.01 -22.73 2.78
C GLU A 143 -14.25 -23.29 3.99
N ALA A 144 -13.09 -23.92 3.75
CA ALA A 144 -12.23 -24.48 4.81
C ALA A 144 -11.71 -23.40 5.76
N GLU A 145 -11.41 -22.20 5.25
CA GLU A 145 -11.00 -21.03 6.05
C GLU A 145 -12.21 -20.29 6.67
N GLY A 146 -13.45 -20.72 6.41
CA GLY A 146 -14.66 -20.10 6.97
C GLY A 146 -14.93 -18.68 6.45
N LEU A 147 -14.40 -18.33 5.28
CA LEU A 147 -14.52 -16.98 4.73
C LEU A 147 -15.92 -16.75 4.14
N ARG A 148 -16.55 -15.65 4.53
CA ARG A 148 -17.88 -15.25 4.07
C ARG A 148 -17.96 -13.75 3.88
N LYS A 149 -18.79 -13.31 2.92
CA LYS A 149 -19.02 -11.89 2.68
C LYS A 149 -19.43 -11.19 3.98
N GLY A 150 -18.78 -10.06 4.27
CA GLY A 150 -18.99 -9.28 5.48
C GLY A 150 -18.26 -9.79 6.73
N GLY A 151 -17.64 -10.98 6.66
CA GLY A 151 -16.75 -11.50 7.70
C GLY A 151 -15.41 -10.77 7.76
N TYR A 152 -14.61 -11.12 8.76
CA TYR A 152 -13.32 -10.49 9.02
C TYR A 152 -12.17 -11.47 8.84
N VAL A 153 -11.04 -10.92 8.42
CA VAL A 153 -9.77 -11.62 8.27
C VAL A 153 -8.66 -10.80 8.88
N GLU A 154 -7.61 -11.46 9.33
CA GLU A 154 -6.33 -10.81 9.64
C GLU A 154 -5.24 -11.28 8.67
N SER A 155 -4.25 -10.42 8.48
CA SER A 155 -3.03 -10.75 7.73
C SER A 155 -1.86 -9.98 8.33
N GLU A 156 -0.80 -10.70 8.66
CA GLU A 156 0.53 -10.10 8.77
C GLU A 156 1.03 -9.80 7.36
N CYS A 157 1.45 -8.56 7.11
CA CYS A 157 1.79 -8.11 5.76
C CYS A 157 3.27 -7.76 5.65
N ALA A 158 3.90 -8.28 4.60
CA ALA A 158 5.17 -7.76 4.11
C ALA A 158 4.88 -6.59 3.17
N VAL A 159 5.56 -5.46 3.38
CA VAL A 159 5.34 -4.21 2.64
C VAL A 159 6.65 -3.77 2.02
N GLU A 160 6.67 -3.72 0.69
CA GLU A 160 7.82 -3.30 -0.10
C GLU A 160 7.51 -2.02 -0.87
N ALA A 161 8.52 -1.17 -1.03
CA ALA A 161 8.49 0.01 -1.87
C ALA A 161 9.61 -0.06 -2.91
N THR A 162 9.24 0.25 -4.16
CA THR A 162 10.18 0.46 -5.27
C THR A 162 10.03 1.88 -5.76
N VAL A 163 11.10 2.67 -5.72
CA VAL A 163 11.07 4.08 -6.14
C VAL A 163 11.20 4.17 -7.66
N ILE A 164 10.22 4.80 -8.29
CA ILE A 164 10.26 5.08 -9.73
C ILE A 164 11.09 6.32 -10.02
N ARG A 165 10.88 7.39 -9.23
CA ARG A 165 11.62 8.66 -9.37
C ARG A 165 11.54 9.51 -8.11
N SER A 166 12.54 10.36 -7.93
CA SER A 166 12.61 11.38 -6.89
C SER A 166 12.71 12.79 -7.50
N GLY A 167 12.32 13.82 -6.76
CA GLY A 167 12.40 15.21 -7.21
C GLY A 167 11.80 16.21 -6.22
N SER A 168 11.46 17.40 -6.73
CA SER A 168 10.70 18.40 -5.99
C SER A 168 9.23 18.02 -5.82
N LYS A 169 8.53 18.69 -4.89
CA LYS A 169 7.09 18.50 -4.65
C LYS A 169 6.29 18.69 -5.94
N GLU A 170 6.60 19.75 -6.68
CA GLU A 170 5.89 20.14 -7.89
C GLU A 170 6.06 19.10 -9.01
N GLU A 171 7.29 18.60 -9.20
CA GLU A 171 7.60 17.57 -10.21
C GLU A 171 6.93 16.23 -9.91
N ILE A 172 6.86 15.86 -8.64
CA ILE A 172 6.25 14.59 -8.22
C ILE A 172 4.73 14.69 -8.27
N LEU A 173 4.14 15.66 -7.57
CA LEU A 173 2.68 15.79 -7.47
C LEU A 173 2.00 16.28 -8.75
N GLY A 174 2.75 16.82 -9.71
CA GLY A 174 2.20 17.33 -10.97
C GLY A 174 1.50 18.69 -10.82
N HIS A 175 1.77 19.42 -9.74
CA HIS A 175 1.35 20.81 -9.59
C HIS A 175 2.29 21.67 -10.43
N SER A 176 1.97 21.84 -11.71
CA SER A 176 2.62 22.84 -12.54
C SER A 176 2.39 24.22 -11.90
N ARG A 177 3.47 24.92 -11.54
CA ARG A 177 3.39 26.36 -11.34
C ARG A 177 2.77 26.91 -12.62
N ARG A 178 1.58 27.54 -12.52
CA ARG A 178 1.17 28.48 -13.56
C ARG A 178 2.24 29.56 -13.57
N VAL A 179 3.20 29.44 -14.49
CA VAL A 179 4.12 30.52 -14.81
C VAL A 179 3.25 31.58 -15.45
N PHE A 180 2.82 32.56 -14.65
CA PHE A 180 2.29 33.79 -15.23
C PHE A 180 3.44 34.40 -16.04
N PRO A 181 3.29 34.61 -17.36
CA PRO A 181 4.28 35.37 -18.08
C PRO A 181 4.38 36.73 -17.39
N ARG A 182 5.59 37.08 -16.93
CA ARG A 182 5.88 38.46 -16.54
C ARG A 182 5.57 39.30 -17.77
N ARG A 183 4.50 40.09 -17.71
CA ARG A 183 4.27 41.16 -18.69
C ARG A 183 5.51 42.05 -18.62
N GLY A 184 6.36 41.95 -19.62
CA GLY A 184 7.44 42.88 -19.83
C GLY A 184 6.84 44.26 -19.94
N HIS A 185 7.35 45.18 -19.12
CA HIS A 185 7.21 46.61 -19.36
C HIS A 185 7.95 46.93 -20.66
N THR A 186 7.22 47.51 -21.61
CA THR A 186 7.73 48.45 -22.60
C THR A 186 6.83 49.67 -22.54
#